data_AF-A0AAU4NIS9-F1
#
_entry.id   AF-A0AAU4NIS9-F1
#
_cell.length_a   1.000
_cell.length_b   1.000
_cell.length_c   1.000
_cell.angle_alpha   90.00
_cell.angle_beta   90.00
_cell.angle_gamma   90.00
#
_symmetry.space_group_name_H-M   'P 1'
#
loop_
_entity.id
_entity.type
_entity.pdbx_description
1 polymer ?
#
loop_
_entity_poly.entity_id
_entity_poly.type
_entity_poly.pdbx_seq_one_letter_code
_entity_poly.pdbx_strand_id
1 'polypeptide(L)'
;MLKGFKDFLLRGNVVDLAVAVVIGAAFTAIVTAFTTNIVNPLISSIGASNELGWGFLIRSGNDATFVNIGAVITAVINFVIIAAVVYFVLILPVNTAKNRFATKKEKALSDQDILIQIRDLLAEGSSDGVKTTSDGITGNTTPGTTAT
;
A
#
# COMPACT_ATOMS: atom_id res chain seq x y z
N MET A 1 -18.22 -23.93 -20.06
CA MET A 1 -16.82 -23.50 -19.86
C MET A 1 -16.64 -21.99 -20.10
N LEU A 2 -16.88 -21.46 -21.31
CA LEU A 2 -16.72 -20.03 -21.61
C LEU A 2 -17.52 -19.07 -20.71
N LYS A 3 -18.75 -19.44 -20.33
CA LYS A 3 -19.61 -18.62 -19.44
C LYS A 3 -19.03 -18.52 -18.02
N GLY A 4 -18.59 -19.65 -17.45
CA GLY A 4 -17.93 -19.69 -16.13
C GLY A 4 -16.55 -19.02 -16.11
N PHE A 5 -15.82 -19.04 -17.22
CA PHE A 5 -14.56 -18.29 -17.36
C PHE A 5 -14.82 -16.78 -17.43
N LYS A 6 -15.85 -16.33 -18.16
CA LYS A 6 -16.28 -14.93 -18.16
C LYS A 6 -16.72 -14.48 -16.77
N ASP A 7 -17.49 -15.29 -16.04
CA ASP A 7 -17.93 -14.95 -14.67
C ASP A 7 -16.76 -14.93 -13.67
N PHE A 8 -15.70 -15.70 -13.91
CA PHE A 8 -14.45 -15.64 -13.15
C PHE A 8 -13.65 -14.36 -13.45
N LEU A 9 -13.51 -14.00 -14.73
CA LEU A 9 -12.84 -12.75 -15.13
C LEU A 9 -13.62 -11.51 -14.69
N LEU A 10 -14.96 -11.54 -14.70
CA LEU A 10 -15.78 -10.41 -14.23
C LEU A 10 -15.72 -10.20 -12.71
N ARG A 11 -15.07 -11.11 -11.97
CA ARG A 11 -14.74 -10.89 -10.57
C ARG A 11 -13.65 -9.82 -10.53
N GLY A 12 -14.01 -8.57 -10.21
CA GLY A 12 -13.12 -7.40 -10.28
C GLY A 12 -11.74 -7.60 -9.65
N ASN A 13 -11.66 -8.34 -8.53
CA ASN A 13 -10.39 -8.71 -7.88
C ASN A 13 -9.39 -9.46 -8.80
N VAL A 14 -9.87 -10.25 -9.78
CA VAL A 14 -9.02 -10.98 -10.72
C VAL A 14 -8.50 -10.06 -11.82
N VAL A 15 -9.35 -9.16 -12.33
CA VAL A 15 -8.94 -8.18 -13.38
C VAL A 15 -7.90 -7.23 -12.83
N ASP A 16 -8.14 -6.67 -11.64
CA ASP A 16 -7.22 -5.70 -11.03
C ASP A 16 -5.84 -6.33 -10.76
N LEU A 17 -5.82 -7.58 -10.27
CA LEU A 17 -4.59 -8.33 -10.08
C LEU A 17 -3.91 -8.61 -11.43
N ALA A 18 -4.65 -9.06 -12.44
CA ALA A 18 -4.09 -9.33 -13.77
C ALA A 18 -3.46 -8.08 -14.40
N VAL A 19 -4.14 -6.94 -14.31
CA VAL A 19 -3.64 -5.64 -14.80
C VAL A 19 -2.38 -5.23 -14.05
N ALA A 20 -2.36 -5.37 -12.72
CA ALA A 20 -1.19 -5.04 -11.90
C ALA A 20 0.05 -5.85 -12.31
N VAL A 21 -0.11 -7.17 -12.55
CA VAL A 21 0.99 -8.05 -12.95
C VAL A 21 1.51 -7.69 -14.36
N VAL A 22 0.61 -7.47 -15.32
CA VAL A 22 0.98 -7.14 -16.70
C VAL A 22 1.72 -5.81 -16.77
N ILE A 23 1.22 -4.77 -16.09
CA ILE A 23 1.86 -3.45 -16.05
C ILE A 23 3.20 -3.53 -15.32
N GLY A 24 3.27 -4.25 -14.20
CA GLY A 24 4.51 -4.44 -13.45
C GLY A 24 5.61 -5.13 -14.27
N ALA A 25 5.25 -6.18 -15.02
CA ALA A 25 6.16 -6.88 -15.91
C ALA A 25 6.65 -5.98 -17.06
N ALA A 26 5.73 -5.28 -17.73
CA ALA A 26 6.06 -4.38 -18.83
C ALA A 26 7.00 -3.24 -18.38
N PHE A 27 6.73 -2.64 -17.22
CA PHE A 27 7.58 -1.58 -16.69
C PHE A 27 8.98 -2.11 -16.33
N THR A 28 9.05 -3.26 -15.66
CA THR A 28 10.33 -3.91 -15.33
C THR A 28 11.15 -4.17 -16.58
N ALA A 29 10.52 -4.61 -17.67
CA ALA A 29 11.19 -4.83 -18.96
C ALA A 29 11.79 -3.54 -19.53
N ILE A 30 11.08 -2.40 -19.46
CA ILE A 30 11.59 -1.10 -19.92
C ILE A 30 12.81 -0.68 -19.11
N VAL A 31 12.74 -0.76 -17.79
CA VAL A 31 13.87 -0.36 -16.91
C VAL A 31 15.06 -1.30 -17.10
N THR A 32 14.81 -2.60 -17.27
CA THR A 32 15.84 -3.59 -17.57
C THR A 32 16.51 -3.30 -18.91
N ALA A 33 15.73 -3.00 -19.95
CA ALA A 33 16.27 -2.64 -21.26
C ALA A 33 17.12 -1.37 -21.18
N PHE A 34 16.68 -0.34 -20.46
CA PHE A 34 17.47 0.87 -20.26
C PHE A 34 18.79 0.57 -19.52
N THR A 35 18.71 -0.19 -18.44
CA THR A 35 19.87 -0.51 -17.62
C THR A 35 20.87 -1.37 -18.41
N THR A 36 20.40 -2.41 -19.10
CA THR A 36 21.26 -3.30 -19.87
C THR A 36 21.90 -2.62 -21.08
N ASN A 37 21.18 -1.73 -21.77
CA ASN A 37 21.69 -1.13 -23.01
C ASN A 37 22.44 0.20 -22.81
N ILE A 38 22.19 0.91 -21.70
CA ILE A 38 22.79 2.23 -21.45
C ILE A 38 23.72 2.17 -20.24
N VAL A 39 23.23 1.64 -19.12
CA VAL A 39 23.99 1.64 -17.86
C VAL A 39 25.12 0.62 -17.89
N ASN A 40 24.85 -0.64 -18.28
CA ASN A 40 25.88 -1.69 -18.29
C ASN A 40 27.09 -1.34 -19.18
N PRO A 41 26.93 -0.81 -20.41
CA PRO A 41 28.07 -0.41 -21.23
C PRO A 41 28.86 0.75 -20.61
N LEU A 42 28.19 1.71 -19.96
CA LEU A 42 28.86 2.80 -19.25
C LEU A 42 29.66 2.28 -18.05
N ILE A 43 29.11 1.37 -17.26
CA ILE A 43 29.81 0.73 -16.15
C ILE A 43 30.98 -0.11 -16.68
N SER A 44 30.78 -0.89 -17.74
CA SER A 44 31.81 -1.73 -18.38
C SER A 44 32.92 -0.91 -19.07
N SER A 45 32.63 0.33 -19.44
CA SER A 45 33.63 1.26 -19.98
C SER A 45 34.55 1.86 -18.91
N ILE A 46 34.05 2.00 -17.68
CA ILE A 46 34.80 2.57 -16.54
C ILE A 46 35.45 1.44 -15.72
N GLY A 47 34.74 0.34 -15.52
CA GLY A 47 35.25 -0.91 -14.96
C GLY A 47 35.62 -1.85 -16.10
N ALA A 48 36.91 -1.94 -16.41
CA ALA A 48 37.46 -2.70 -17.52
C ALA A 48 36.70 -4.00 -17.83
N SER A 49 36.08 -4.04 -19.01
CA SER A 49 35.72 -5.22 -19.80
C SER A 49 35.15 -6.42 -19.01
N ASN A 50 33.82 -6.54 -19.03
CA ASN A 50 33.00 -7.73 -18.72
C ASN A 50 33.05 -8.32 -17.31
N GLU A 51 34.09 -8.06 -16.54
CA GLU A 51 34.22 -8.48 -15.16
C GLU A 51 35.09 -7.41 -14.53
N LEU A 52 34.59 -6.64 -13.55
CA LEU A 52 35.51 -5.94 -12.63
C LEU A 52 36.53 -7.00 -12.22
N GLY A 53 37.78 -6.93 -12.72
CA GLY A 53 38.75 -8.02 -12.93
C GLY A 53 39.19 -8.78 -11.69
N TRP A 54 38.20 -9.21 -10.92
CA TRP A 54 38.16 -9.84 -9.60
C TRP A 54 37.41 -11.16 -9.73
N GLY A 55 37.32 -11.67 -10.97
CA GLY A 55 36.88 -13.01 -11.24
C GLY A 55 38.02 -13.98 -10.94
N PHE A 56 37.79 -14.97 -10.08
CA PHE A 56 38.79 -15.99 -9.77
C PHE A 56 38.27 -17.38 -10.09
N LEU A 57 39.14 -18.23 -10.61
CA LEU A 57 38.84 -19.65 -10.81
C LEU A 57 39.09 -20.38 -9.50
N ILE A 58 38.07 -21.05 -8.96
CA ILE A 58 38.26 -21.92 -7.77
C ILE A 58 39.08 -23.17 -8.15
N ARG A 59 38.98 -23.61 -9.42
CA ARG A 59 39.72 -24.77 -9.98
C ARG A 59 40.40 -24.34 -11.27
N SER A 60 41.74 -24.36 -11.30
CA SER A 60 42.53 -24.10 -12.50
C SER A 60 42.13 -25.07 -13.62
N GLY A 61 41.65 -24.55 -14.76
CA GLY A 61 41.31 -25.32 -15.95
C GLY A 61 39.86 -25.78 -16.10
N ASN A 62 38.93 -25.29 -15.25
CA ASN A 62 37.50 -25.51 -15.45
C ASN A 62 36.75 -24.17 -15.51
N ASP A 63 36.31 -23.79 -16.71
CA ASP A 63 35.54 -22.57 -16.96
C ASP A 63 34.20 -22.55 -16.21
N ALA A 64 33.67 -23.72 -15.81
CA ALA A 64 32.44 -23.82 -15.02
C ALA A 64 32.63 -23.45 -13.55
N THR A 65 33.87 -23.22 -13.07
CA THR A 65 34.14 -22.80 -11.68
C THR A 65 34.73 -21.38 -11.61
N PHE A 66 34.40 -20.57 -12.61
CA PHE A 66 34.75 -19.17 -12.66
C PHE A 66 33.77 -18.34 -11.79
N VAL A 67 34.27 -17.68 -10.75
CA VAL A 67 33.46 -16.81 -9.89
C VAL A 67 33.65 -15.37 -10.32
N ASN A 68 32.67 -14.80 -11.02
CA ASN A 68 32.71 -13.42 -11.48
C ASN A 68 32.10 -12.46 -10.43
N ILE A 69 32.94 -11.93 -9.54
CA ILE A 69 32.54 -10.93 -8.53
C ILE A 69 32.08 -9.62 -9.19
N GLY A 70 32.62 -9.28 -10.36
CA GLY A 70 32.27 -8.08 -11.10
C GLY A 70 30.82 -8.06 -11.61
N ALA A 71 30.31 -9.22 -12.01
CA ALA A 71 28.92 -9.40 -12.41
C ALA A 71 27.97 -9.18 -11.23
N VAL A 72 28.36 -9.60 -10.02
CA VAL A 72 27.55 -9.39 -8.82
C VAL A 72 27.45 -7.91 -8.47
N ILE A 73 28.56 -7.18 -8.47
CA ILE A 73 28.57 -5.73 -8.20
C ILE A 73 27.76 -4.98 -9.26
N THR A 74 27.90 -5.36 -10.54
CA THR A 74 27.10 -4.79 -11.63
C THR A 74 25.61 -5.05 -11.41
N ALA A 75 25.22 -6.25 -11.00
CA ALA A 75 23.84 -6.59 -10.68
C ALA A 75 23.29 -5.77 -9.49
N VAL A 76 24.11 -5.51 -8.47
CA VAL A 76 23.72 -4.65 -7.34
C VAL A 76 23.51 -3.20 -7.79
N ILE A 77 24.40 -2.64 -8.61
CA ILE A 77 24.24 -1.29 -9.15
C ILE A 77 22.96 -1.19 -9.99
N ASN A 78 22.71 -2.19 -10.84
CA ASN A 78 21.49 -2.26 -11.64
C ASN A 78 20.23 -2.33 -10.78
N PHE A 79 20.24 -3.12 -9.71
CA PHE A 79 19.14 -3.18 -8.75
C PHE A 79 18.87 -1.81 -8.10
N VAL A 80 19.92 -1.11 -7.67
CA VAL A 80 19.80 0.24 -7.08
C VAL A 80 19.22 1.24 -8.07
N ILE A 81 19.63 1.18 -9.34
CA ILE A 81 19.10 2.06 -10.40
C ILE A 81 17.62 1.76 -10.66
N ILE A 82 17.24 0.49 -10.79
CA ILE A 82 15.84 0.09 -10.97
C ILE A 82 14.99 0.59 -9.78
N ALA A 83 15.46 0.36 -8.55
CA ALA A 83 14.78 0.83 -7.35
C ALA A 83 14.63 2.36 -7.31
N ALA A 84 15.67 3.10 -7.71
CA ALA A 84 15.65 4.56 -7.78
C ALA A 84 14.63 5.07 -8.81
N VAL A 85 14.59 4.46 -10.00
CA VAL A 85 13.62 4.82 -11.05
C VAL A 85 12.19 4.52 -10.60
N VAL A 86 11.95 3.34 -10.02
CA VAL A 86 10.63 2.97 -9.47
C VAL A 86 10.21 3.95 -8.37
N TYR A 87 11.12 4.29 -7.46
CA TYR A 87 10.84 5.23 -6.38
C TYR A 87 10.50 6.62 -6.92
N PHE A 88 11.27 7.15 -7.86
CA PHE A 88 11.06 8.49 -8.39
C PHE A 88 9.81 8.60 -9.27
N VAL A 89 9.50 7.57 -10.07
CA VAL A 89 8.38 7.60 -11.03
C VAL A 89 7.05 7.16 -10.40
N LEU A 90 7.06 6.25 -9.43
CA LEU A 90 5.83 5.75 -8.81
C LEU A 90 5.65 6.30 -7.39
N ILE A 91 6.63 6.10 -6.51
CA ILE A 91 6.46 6.38 -5.08
C ILE A 91 6.39 7.88 -4.81
N LEU A 92 7.29 8.67 -5.40
CA LEU A 92 7.34 10.13 -5.22
C LEU A 92 6.05 10.86 -5.67
N PRO A 93 5.52 10.64 -6.89
CA PRO A 93 4.28 11.29 -7.31
C PRO A 93 3.06 10.73 -6.56
N VAL A 94 3.02 9.43 -6.25
CA VAL A 94 1.93 8.88 -5.44
C VAL A 94 1.95 9.48 -4.04
N ASN A 95 3.11 9.62 -3.40
CA ASN A 95 3.21 10.25 -2.07
C ASN A 95 2.84 11.74 -2.13
N THR A 96 3.28 12.46 -3.16
CA THR A 96 2.94 13.87 -3.39
C THR A 96 1.45 14.06 -3.65
N ALA A 97 0.86 13.21 -4.49
CA ALA A 97 -0.57 13.21 -4.79
C ALA A 97 -1.37 12.85 -3.54
N LYS A 98 -0.96 11.83 -2.78
CA LYS A 98 -1.59 11.49 -1.49
C LYS A 98 -1.57 12.66 -0.54
N ASN A 99 -0.49 13.43 -0.43
CA ASN A 99 -0.46 14.62 0.42
C ASN A 99 -1.40 15.73 -0.09
N ARG A 100 -1.51 15.91 -1.42
CA ARG A 100 -2.45 16.86 -2.05
C ARG A 100 -3.93 16.44 -1.93
N PHE A 101 -4.22 15.15 -2.01
CA PHE A 101 -5.58 14.61 -1.95
C PHE A 101 -6.01 14.23 -0.53
N ALA A 102 -5.11 13.94 0.40
CA ALA A 102 -5.41 13.76 1.83
C ALA A 102 -5.97 15.06 2.42
N THR A 103 -5.41 16.21 2.03
CA THR A 103 -5.94 17.54 2.37
C THR A 103 -7.38 17.75 1.86
N LYS A 104 -7.81 17.03 0.81
CA LYS A 104 -9.18 17.11 0.26
C LYS A 104 -10.10 15.99 0.77
N LYS A 105 -9.55 14.84 1.15
CA LYS A 105 -10.30 13.66 1.62
C LYS A 105 -10.64 13.72 3.10
N GLU A 106 -9.99 14.58 3.88
CA GLU A 106 -10.38 14.90 5.27
C GLU A 106 -11.75 15.61 5.38
N LYS A 107 -12.35 16.05 4.25
CA LYS A 107 -13.72 16.58 4.21
C LYS A 107 -14.80 15.58 3.79
N ALA A 108 -14.42 14.38 3.37
CA ALA A 108 -15.37 13.28 3.22
C ALA A 108 -15.22 12.42 4.47
N LEU A 109 -16.10 12.63 5.46
CA LEU A 109 -16.16 11.85 6.69
C LEU A 109 -15.90 10.37 6.36
N SER A 110 -14.84 9.80 6.91
CA SER A 110 -14.59 8.37 6.77
C SER A 110 -15.74 7.61 7.41
N ASP A 111 -16.08 6.41 6.94
CA ASP A 111 -17.10 5.56 7.59
C ASP A 111 -16.83 5.40 9.09
N GLN A 112 -15.55 5.43 9.50
CA GLN A 112 -15.13 5.45 10.90
C GLN A 112 -15.54 6.74 11.63
N ASP A 113 -15.42 7.91 11.00
CA ASP A 113 -15.83 9.19 11.57
C ASP A 113 -17.36 9.25 11.74
N ILE A 114 -18.10 8.67 10.78
CA ILE A 114 -19.56 8.54 10.85
C ILE A 114 -19.95 7.63 12.01
N LEU A 115 -19.27 6.50 12.18
CA LEU A 115 -19.53 5.57 13.28
C LEU A 115 -19.19 6.18 14.65
N ILE A 116 -18.16 7.02 14.74
CA ILE A 116 -17.83 7.79 15.94
C ILE A 116 -18.94 8.81 16.25
N GLN A 117 -19.39 9.56 15.24
CA GLN A 117 -20.50 10.51 15.40
C GLN A 117 -21.79 9.80 15.85
N ILE A 118 -22.12 8.64 15.28
CA ILE A 118 -23.28 7.85 15.70
C ILE A 118 -23.13 7.35 17.14
N ARG A 119 -21.94 6.87 17.54
CA ARG A 119 -21.66 6.46 18.92
C ARG A 119 -21.87 7.62 19.89
N ASP A 120 -21.35 8.80 19.53
CA ASP A 120 -21.41 9.97 20.40
C ASP A 120 -22.86 10.49 20.52
N LEU A 121 -23.61 10.53 19.41
CA LEU A 121 -25.05 10.84 19.42
C LEU A 121 -25.88 9.83 20.22
N LEU A 122 -25.52 8.53 20.17
CA LEU A 122 -26.20 7.49 20.93
C LEU A 122 -25.86 7.56 22.42
N ALA A 123 -24.61 7.89 22.77
CA ALA A 123 -24.19 8.10 24.15
C ALA A 123 -24.88 9.33 24.76
N GLU A 124 -25.01 10.41 23.99
CA GLU A 124 -25.73 11.63 24.37
C GLU A 124 -27.22 11.35 24.54
N GLY A 125 -27.88 10.70 23.57
CA GLY A 125 -29.29 10.31 23.67
C GLY A 125 -29.59 9.30 24.78
N SER A 126 -28.64 8.42 25.11
CA SER A 126 -28.77 7.47 26.24
C SER A 126 -28.66 8.15 27.61
N SER A 127 -27.99 9.31 27.68
CA SER A 127 -27.87 10.08 28.92
C SER A 127 -29.15 10.87 29.25
N ASP A 128 -29.94 11.23 28.24
CA ASP A 128 -31.19 11.98 28.39
C ASP A 128 -32.39 11.09 28.80
N GLY A 129 -32.35 9.80 28.45
CA GLY A 129 -33.33 8.80 28.90
C GLY A 129 -33.22 8.39 30.38
N VAL A 130 -32.11 8.73 31.05
CA VAL A 130 -31.89 8.41 32.48
C VAL A 130 -32.39 9.52 33.41
N LYS A 131 -32.54 10.77 32.93
CA LYS A 131 -32.98 11.91 33.75
C LYS A 131 -34.49 12.01 33.96
N THR A 132 -35.31 11.28 33.19
CA THR A 132 -36.79 11.36 33.29
C THR A 132 -37.43 10.38 34.28
N THR A 133 -36.67 9.56 35.01
CA THR A 133 -37.24 8.58 35.98
C THR A 133 -36.86 8.84 37.45
N SER A 134 -36.04 9.84 37.78
CA SER A 134 -35.58 10.04 39.17
C SER A 134 -36.16 11.23 39.93
N ASP A 135 -36.96 12.12 39.33
CA ASP A 135 -37.55 13.26 40.04
C ASP A 135 -39.04 13.04 40.33
N GLY A 136 -39.37 12.71 41.59
CA GLY A 136 -40.64 13.13 42.19
C GLY A 136 -41.63 12.09 42.73
N ILE A 137 -41.18 11.00 43.37
CA ILE A 137 -42.00 10.36 44.43
C ILE A 137 -41.49 10.89 45.76
N THR A 138 -42.16 11.89 46.35
CA THR A 138 -42.35 12.07 47.80
C THR A 138 -43.17 13.32 48.11
N GLY A 139 -44.23 13.13 48.89
CA GLY A 139 -44.70 14.14 49.85
C GLY A 139 -45.91 15.00 49.47
N ASN A 140 -47.11 14.47 49.65
CA ASN A 140 -48.16 15.25 50.31
C ASN A 140 -49.10 14.33 51.11
N THR A 141 -48.92 14.33 52.43
CA THR A 141 -49.92 13.87 53.39
C THR A 141 -50.71 15.09 53.87
N THR A 142 -52.04 15.04 53.86
CA THR A 142 -52.86 15.79 54.81
C THR A 142 -54.13 14.98 55.13
N PRO A 143 -54.61 14.99 56.38
CA PRO A 143 -55.55 14.01 56.91
C PRO A 143 -56.99 14.53 57.04
N GLY A 144 -57.96 13.61 56.94
CA GLY A 144 -59.21 13.68 57.70
C GLY A 144 -60.50 14.12 56.97
N THR A 145 -61.59 13.51 57.45
CA THR A 145 -62.97 14.03 57.50
C THR A 145 -63.96 13.51 56.44
N THR A 146 -64.69 12.47 56.87
CA THR A 146 -66.14 12.23 56.71
C THR A 146 -66.97 13.32 56.03
N ALA A 147 -67.86 12.93 55.10
CA ALA A 147 -69.33 13.03 55.25
C ALA A 147 -70.06 12.88 53.90
N THR A 148 -71.18 12.15 53.98
CA THR A 148 -72.35 12.07 53.06
C THR A 148 -72.18 11.53 51.66
#